data_AF-A0A2D4PZN4-F1
#
_entry.id   AF-A0A2D4PZN4-F1
#
_cell.length_a   1.000
_cell.length_b   1.000
_cell.length_c   1.000
_cell.angle_alpha   90.00
_cell.angle_beta   90.00
_cell.angle_gamma   90.00
#
_symmetry.space_group_name_H-M   'P 1'
#
loop_
_entity.id
_entity.type
_entity.pdbx_description
1 polymer ?
#
loop_
_entity_poly.entity_id
_entity_poly.type
_entity_poly.pdbx_seq_one_letter_code
_entity_poly.pdbx_strand_id
1 'polypeptide(L)'
;MIQCRSQWAPWFTEELREIRRQKCRLESLWRTSCSKSDRTQLAIFIKTYLRATRAAKCTHFSALIASADNRPATLFRVIRSLLDTETREDPLRGRAEEFSCYL
;
A
#
# COMPACT_ATOMS: atom_id res chain seq x y z
N MET A 1 -13.73 19.05 20.01
CA MET A 1 -13.65 17.69 19.42
C MET A 1 -12.87 17.79 18.13
N ILE A 2 -11.60 17.35 18.12
CA ILE A 2 -10.78 17.36 16.90
C ILE A 2 -11.26 16.18 16.06
N GLN A 3 -12.05 16.47 15.04
CA GLN A 3 -12.45 15.47 14.06
C GLN A 3 -11.19 15.14 13.25
N CYS A 4 -10.49 14.07 13.63
CA CYS A 4 -9.45 13.48 12.80
C CYS A 4 -10.11 12.94 11.52
N ARG A 5 -10.35 13.83 10.55
CA ARG A 5 -10.62 13.43 9.16
C ARG A 5 -9.33 12.80 8.65
N SER A 6 -9.15 11.51 8.93
CA SER A 6 -8.24 10.67 8.18
C SER A 6 -8.82 10.62 6.76
N GLN A 7 -8.48 11.61 5.94
CA GLN A 7 -8.74 11.57 4.51
C GLN A 7 -7.84 10.49 3.94
N TRP A 8 -8.35 9.25 3.97
CA TRP A 8 -7.72 8.13 3.31
C TRP A 8 -7.54 8.45 1.83
N ALA A 9 -6.47 7.95 1.25
CA ALA A 9 -6.26 8.14 -0.18
C ALA A 9 -7.47 7.59 -0.96
N PRO A 10 -7.94 8.26 -2.02
CA PRO A 10 -9.15 7.85 -2.75
C PRO A 10 -9.07 6.43 -3.32
N TRP A 11 -7.86 5.92 -3.58
CA TRP A 11 -7.59 4.55 -4.03
C TRP A 11 -7.60 3.51 -2.90
N PHE A 12 -7.77 3.91 -1.64
CA PHE A 12 -7.73 3.04 -0.47
C PHE A 12 -9.14 2.55 -0.09
N THR A 13 -9.61 1.58 -0.88
CA THR A 13 -10.94 0.95 -0.78
C THR A 13 -11.10 0.11 0.49
N GLU A 14 -12.35 -0.24 0.84
CA GLU A 14 -12.63 -1.11 2.00
C GLU A 14 -12.03 -2.51 1.83
N GLU A 15 -12.02 -3.05 0.60
CA GLU A 15 -11.35 -4.32 0.30
C GLU A 15 -9.87 -4.28 0.67
N LEU A 16 -9.17 -3.19 0.29
CA LEU A 16 -7.75 -3.03 0.61
C LEU A 16 -7.51 -2.83 2.12
N ARG A 17 -8.48 -2.24 2.83
CA ARG A 17 -8.46 -2.17 4.28
C ARG A 17 -8.59 -3.54 4.92
N GLU A 18 -9.47 -4.38 4.42
CA GLU A 18 -9.64 -5.73 4.94
C GLU A 18 -8.39 -6.58 4.71
N ILE A 19 -7.78 -6.46 3.53
CA ILE A 19 -6.48 -7.09 3.26
C ILE A 19 -5.41 -6.54 4.23
N ARG A 20 -5.37 -5.24 4.49
CA ARG A 20 -4.43 -4.65 5.47
C ARG A 20 -4.69 -5.15 6.90
N ARG A 21 -5.95 -5.24 7.33
CA ARG A 21 -6.34 -5.78 8.65
C ARG A 21 -5.88 -7.22 8.78
N GLN A 22 -6.11 -8.03 7.75
CA GLN A 22 -5.67 -9.42 7.72
C GLN A 22 -4.15 -9.56 7.77
N LYS A 23 -3.41 -8.68 7.08
CA LYS A 23 -1.94 -8.60 7.19
C LYS A 23 -1.51 -8.36 8.64
N CYS A 24 -2.15 -7.41 9.33
CA CYS A 24 -1.85 -7.10 10.73
C CYS A 24 -2.20 -8.26 11.68
N ARG A 25 -3.29 -8.99 11.41
CA ARG A 25 -3.65 -10.19 12.18
C ARG A 25 -2.60 -11.29 12.04
N LEU A 26 -2.12 -11.55 10.82
CA LEU A 26 -1.04 -12.51 10.57
C LEU A 26 0.28 -12.07 11.22
N GLU A 27 0.59 -10.78 11.20
CA GLU A 27 1.77 -10.23 11.90
C GLU A 27 1.64 -10.43 13.41
N SER A 28 0.46 -10.21 13.98
CA SER A 28 0.19 -10.47 15.40
C SER A 28 0.27 -11.95 15.75
N LEU A 29 -0.24 -12.84 14.89
CA LEU A 29 -0.17 -14.30 15.09
C LEU A 29 1.25 -14.80 15.05
N TRP A 30 2.06 -14.35 14.07
CA TRP A 30 3.47 -14.70 14.03
C TRP A 30 4.22 -14.20 15.27
N ARG A 31 3.91 -13.00 15.78
CA ARG A 31 4.51 -12.48 17.02
C ARG A 31 4.17 -13.30 18.25
N THR A 32 3.01 -13.96 18.30
CA THR A 32 2.63 -14.81 19.43
C THR A 32 3.14 -16.24 19.29
N SER A 33 3.12 -16.81 18.09
CA SER A 33 3.54 -18.20 17.85
C SER A 33 5.04 -18.36 17.65
N CYS A 34 5.74 -17.32 17.17
CA CYS A 34 7.14 -17.35 16.71
C CYS A 34 7.46 -18.50 15.72
N SER A 35 6.44 -19.04 15.06
CA SER A 35 6.57 -20.21 14.18
C SER A 35 7.14 -19.84 12.82
N LYS A 36 8.00 -20.70 12.28
CA LYS A 36 8.50 -20.58 10.89
C LYS A 36 7.37 -20.65 9.86
N SER A 37 6.34 -21.46 10.12
CA SER A 37 5.19 -21.58 9.22
C SER A 37 4.36 -20.29 9.16
N ASP A 38 4.12 -19.64 10.29
CA ASP A 38 3.39 -18.36 10.33
C ASP A 38 4.21 -17.23 9.70
N ARG A 39 5.55 -17.28 9.84
CA ARG A 39 6.45 -16.35 9.16
C ARG A 39 6.37 -16.48 7.64
N THR A 40 6.32 -17.69 7.08
CA THR A 40 6.20 -17.88 5.63
C THR A 40 4.81 -17.48 5.12
N GLN A 41 3.75 -17.79 5.88
CA GLN A 41 2.39 -17.33 5.56
C GLN A 41 2.30 -15.81 5.53
N LEU A 42 2.88 -15.12 6.53
CA LEU A 42 2.95 -13.66 6.57
C LEU A 42 3.71 -13.10 5.35
N ALA A 43 4.85 -13.70 4.98
CA ALA A 43 5.63 -13.26 3.82
C ALA A 43 4.85 -13.39 2.50
N ILE A 44 4.15 -14.50 2.30
CA ILE A 44 3.27 -14.71 1.14
C ILE A 44 2.13 -13.68 1.14
N PHE A 45 1.55 -13.42 2.31
CA PHE A 45 0.45 -12.48 2.46
C PHE A 45 0.89 -11.03 2.20
N ILE A 46 2.09 -10.64 2.63
CA ILE A 46 2.66 -9.32 2.33
C ILE A 46 2.78 -9.11 0.82
N LYS A 47 3.26 -10.11 0.06
CA LYS A 47 3.33 -10.03 -1.41
C LYS A 47 1.95 -9.83 -2.02
N THR A 48 0.94 -10.52 -1.50
CA THR A 48 -0.45 -10.40 -1.96
C THR A 48 -1.01 -8.99 -1.68
N TYR A 49 -0.77 -8.45 -0.48
CA TYR A 49 -1.16 -7.08 -0.12
C TYR A 49 -0.51 -6.02 -1.00
N LEU A 50 0.79 -6.17 -1.30
CA LEU A 50 1.51 -5.26 -2.19
C LEU A 50 0.95 -5.29 -3.61
N ARG A 51 0.64 -6.48 -4.15
CA ARG A 51 -0.02 -6.64 -5.46
C ARG A 51 -1.39 -5.97 -5.48
N ALA A 52 -2.21 -6.17 -4.45
CA ALA A 52 -3.53 -5.54 -4.33
C ALA A 52 -3.43 -4.01 -4.24
N THR A 53 -2.46 -3.50 -3.48
CA THR A 53 -2.20 -2.06 -3.35
C THR A 53 -1.79 -1.45 -4.68
N ARG A 54 -0.90 -2.13 -5.41
CA ARG A 54 -0.48 -1.70 -6.75
C ARG A 54 -1.65 -1.70 -7.72
N ALA A 55 -2.46 -2.76 -7.73
CA ALA A 55 -3.65 -2.85 -8.58
C ALA A 55 -4.63 -1.69 -8.31
N ALA A 56 -4.96 -1.42 -7.04
CA ALA A 56 -5.86 -0.33 -6.67
C ALA A 56 -5.34 1.05 -7.11
N LYS A 57 -4.04 1.30 -6.92
CA LYS A 57 -3.39 2.53 -7.42
C LYS A 57 -3.46 2.62 -8.94
N CYS A 58 -3.13 1.54 -9.65
CA CYS A 58 -3.22 1.50 -11.12
C CYS A 58 -4.63 1.82 -11.60
N THR A 59 -5.66 1.15 -11.07
CA THR A 59 -7.06 1.42 -11.44
C THR A 59 -7.43 2.88 -11.22
N HIS A 60 -7.07 3.47 -10.08
CA HIS A 60 -7.36 4.87 -9.78
C HIS A 60 -6.68 5.84 -10.73
N PHE A 61 -5.36 5.69 -10.95
CA PHE A 61 -4.63 6.59 -11.83
C PHE A 61 -4.98 6.39 -13.30
N SER A 62 -5.24 5.16 -13.74
CA SER A 62 -5.76 4.88 -15.09
C SER A 62 -7.12 5.55 -15.31
N ALA A 63 -8.02 5.49 -14.33
CA ALA A 63 -9.31 6.19 -14.41
C ALA A 63 -9.13 7.72 -14.44
N LEU A 64 -8.23 8.28 -13.62
CA LEU A 64 -7.91 9.71 -13.64
C LEU A 64 -7.35 10.16 -14.98
N ILE A 65 -6.42 9.39 -15.57
CA ILE A 65 -5.84 9.69 -16.88
C ILE A 65 -6.92 9.62 -17.96
N ALA A 66 -7.76 8.59 -17.95
CA ALA A 66 -8.87 8.46 -18.89
C ALA A 66 -9.87 9.62 -18.79
N SER A 67 -10.14 10.12 -17.58
CA SER A 67 -11.05 11.27 -17.35
C SER A 67 -10.42 12.64 -17.67
N ALA A 68 -9.11 12.71 -17.91
CA ALA A 68 -8.42 13.99 -17.99
C ALA A 68 -8.62 14.72 -19.32
N ASP A 69 -9.24 14.10 -20.36
CA ASP A 69 -9.61 14.69 -21.66
C ASP A 69 -8.64 15.79 -22.15
N ASN A 70 -7.42 15.41 -22.54
CA ASN A 70 -6.41 16.33 -23.08
C ASN A 70 -6.02 17.51 -22.17
N ARG A 71 -6.17 17.40 -20.85
CA ARG A 71 -5.69 18.41 -19.88
C ARG A 71 -4.26 18.09 -19.42
N PRO A 72 -3.21 18.65 -20.05
CA PRO A 72 -1.82 18.33 -19.71
C PRO A 72 -1.49 18.65 -18.25
N ALA A 73 -2.04 19.72 -17.67
CA ALA A 73 -1.84 20.07 -16.27
C ALA A 73 -2.30 18.97 -15.29
N THR A 74 -3.39 18.25 -15.61
CA THR A 74 -3.86 17.12 -14.82
C THR A 74 -2.92 15.93 -14.93
N LEU A 75 -2.42 15.65 -16.15
CA LEU A 75 -1.45 14.58 -16.40
C LEU A 75 -0.14 14.83 -15.64
N PHE A 76 0.41 16.05 -15.69
CA PHE A 76 1.63 16.39 -14.95
C PHE A 76 1.45 16.27 -13.43
N ARG A 77 0.27 16.61 -12.90
CA ARG A 77 -0.04 16.39 -11.47
C ARG A 77 -0.08 14.89 -11.12
N VAL A 78 -0.67 14.06 -11.97
CA VAL A 78 -0.70 12.60 -11.78
C VAL A 78 0.71 12.02 -11.84
N ILE A 79 1.51 12.39 -12.84
CA ILE A 79 2.91 11.96 -12.98
C ILE A 79 3.73 12.38 -11.77
N ARG A 80 3.60 13.63 -11.33
CA ARG A 80 4.29 14.11 -10.12
C ARG A 80 3.86 13.32 -8.89
N SER A 81 2.58 13.00 -8.72
CA SER A 81 2.11 12.18 -7.60
C SER A 81 2.66 10.75 -7.63
N LEU A 82 2.94 10.19 -8.80
CA LEU A 82 3.58 8.87 -8.95
C LEU A 82 5.08 8.94 -8.62
N LEU A 83 5.76 9.97 -9.10
CA LEU A 83 7.19 10.19 -8.84
C LEU A 83 7.48 10.60 -7.39
N ASP A 84 6.64 11.45 -6.80
CA ASP A 84 6.77 11.87 -5.39
C ASP A 84 6.50 10.70 -4.42
N THR A 85 5.80 9.63 -4.84
CA THR A 85 5.67 8.41 -4.01
C THR A 85 6.87 7.48 -4.04
N GLU A 86 7.74 7.56 -5.06
CA GLU A 86 9.03 6.84 -5.06
C GLU A 86 10.04 7.52 -4.12
N THR A 87 9.93 8.84 -3.96
CA THR A 87 10.82 9.64 -3.08
C THR A 87 10.29 9.82 -1.67
N ARG A 88 8.97 9.89 -1.48
CA ARG A 88 8.34 10.06 -0.17
C ARG A 88 8.05 8.71 0.46
N GLU A 89 9.09 8.14 1.07
CA GLU A 89 9.00 7.07 2.07
C GLU A 89 8.13 5.89 1.59
N ASP A 90 8.75 4.91 0.95
CA ASP A 90 8.25 3.53 0.97
C ASP A 90 7.69 3.27 2.40
N PRO A 91 6.45 2.80 2.59
CA PRO A 91 5.93 2.50 3.94
C PRO A 91 6.82 1.52 4.73
N LEU A 92 7.80 0.95 4.03
CA LEU A 92 8.84 0.08 4.52
C LEU A 92 10.22 0.76 4.62
N ARG A 93 10.45 2.02 4.23
CA ARG A 93 11.80 2.64 4.19
C ARG A 93 12.49 2.69 5.55
N GLY A 94 11.73 2.78 6.64
CA GLY A 94 12.22 2.63 8.02
C GLY A 94 12.12 1.22 8.63
N ARG A 95 11.55 0.24 7.90
CA ARG A 95 11.54 -1.19 8.28
C ARG A 95 12.34 -2.08 7.31
N ALA A 96 12.85 -1.55 6.21
CA ALA A 96 13.55 -2.28 5.17
C ALA A 96 14.89 -2.82 5.69
N GLU A 97 15.50 -2.12 6.65
CA GLU A 97 16.66 -2.61 7.39
C GLU A 97 16.32 -3.85 8.23
N GLU A 98 15.09 -3.96 8.76
CA GLU A 98 14.57 -5.13 9.48
C GLU A 98 14.19 -6.29 8.53
N PHE A 99 13.86 -5.97 7.27
CA PHE A 99 13.55 -6.93 6.22
C PHE A 99 14.74 -7.27 5.29
N SER A 100 15.90 -6.66 5.49
CA SER A 100 17.14 -6.99 4.76
C SER A 100 17.57 -8.45 5.01
N CYS A 101 17.18 -9.03 6.14
CA CYS A 101 17.37 -10.46 6.44
C CYS A 101 16.41 -11.42 5.70
N TYR A 102 15.69 -10.95 4.67
CA TYR A 102 14.74 -11.73 3.87
C TYR A 102 15.12 -11.80 2.38
N LEU A 103 16.31 -11.34 2.00
CA LEU A 103 17.05 -11.73 0.78
C LEU A 103 18.10 -12.78 1.15
#